data_AF-A0A5C9AD09-F1
#
_entry.id   AF-A0A5C9AD09-F1
#
_cell.length_a   1.000
_cell.length_b   1.000
_cell.length_c   1.000
_cell.angle_alpha   90.00
_cell.angle_beta   90.00
_cell.angle_gamma   90.00
#
_symmetry.space_group_name_H-M   'P 1'
#
loop_
_entity.id
_entity.type
_entity.pdbx_description
1 polymer ?
#
loop_
_entity_poly.entity_id
_entity_poly.type
_entity_poly.pdbx_seq_one_letter_code
_entity_poly.pdbx_strand_id
1 'polypeptide(L)' 'MLGWVITCHDDRAQEMLDALEKKHGALLQCRAVNFWRGLSSNMLSRMMCDALHEADSGEGVIFLTDIAGAPPYRVAS' A
#
# COMPACT_ATOMS: atom_id res chain seq x y z
N MET A 1 15.40 4.27 -6.25
CA MET A 1 14.29 3.67 -7.02
C MET A 1 12.98 4.05 -6.35
N LEU A 2 11.94 4.40 -7.12
CA LEU A 2 10.63 4.79 -6.57
C LEU A 2 10.02 3.65 -5.73
N GLY A 3 9.59 3.96 -4.51
CA GLY A 3 8.89 3.04 -3.60
C GLY A 3 7.41 2.93 -3.91
N TRP A 4 6.79 1.79 -3.64
CA TRP A 4 5.38 1.52 -4.00
C TRP A 4 4.61 1.09 -2.76
N VAL A 5 3.44 1.67 -2.52
CA VAL A 5 2.51 1.22 -1.48
C VAL A 5 1.18 0.85 -2.14
N ILE A 6 0.86 -0.44 -2.13
CA ILE A 6 -0.40 -0.97 -2.62
C ILE A 6 -1.39 -0.97 -1.47
N THR A 7 -2.55 -0.34 -1.62
CA THR A 7 -3.60 -0.35 -0.61
C THR A 7 -4.97 -0.63 -1.22
N CYS A 8 -5.63 -1.66 -0.71
CA CYS A 8 -6.88 -2.17 -1.26
C CYS A 8 -7.80 -2.61 -0.12
N HIS A 9 -9.08 -2.77 -0.40
CA HIS A 9 -10.00 -3.41 0.52
C HIS A 9 -9.70 -4.91 0.65
N ASP A 10 -9.95 -5.44 1.85
CA ASP A 10 -9.72 -6.85 2.21
C ASP A 10 -8.27 -7.28 1.92
N ASP A 11 -8.02 -8.53 1.48
CA ASP A 11 -6.68 -9.10 1.29
C ASP A 11 -5.99 -8.73 -0.05
N ARG A 12 -6.66 -7.94 -0.89
CA ARG A 12 -6.27 -7.76 -2.29
C ARG A 12 -4.91 -7.10 -2.48
N ALA A 13 -4.46 -6.25 -1.55
CA ALA A 13 -3.14 -5.62 -1.68
C ALA A 13 -2.02 -6.63 -1.43
N GLN A 14 -2.17 -7.49 -0.42
CA GLN A 14 -1.20 -8.55 -0.14
C GLN A 14 -1.15 -9.58 -1.27
N GLU A 15 -2.30 -10.03 -1.77
CA GLU A 15 -2.36 -10.96 -2.91
C GLU A 15 -1.63 -10.42 -4.15
N MET A 16 -1.74 -9.10 -4.40
CA MET A 16 -1.07 -8.44 -5.51
C MET A 16 0.45 -8.38 -5.30
N LEU A 17 0.90 -8.05 -4.08
CA LEU A 17 2.32 -8.07 -3.74
C LEU A 17 2.91 -9.47 -3.90
N ASP A 18 2.26 -10.49 -3.34
CA ASP A 18 2.70 -11.89 -3.43
C ASP A 18 2.81 -12.35 -4.89
N ALA A 19 1.84 -11.99 -5.72
CA ALA A 19 1.85 -12.30 -7.15
C ALA A 19 2.99 -11.60 -7.89
N LEU A 20 3.29 -10.34 -7.55
CA LEU A 20 4.41 -9.59 -8.11
C LEU A 20 5.75 -10.20 -7.68
N GLU A 21 5.92 -10.52 -6.40
CA GLU A 21 7.15 -11.12 -5.90
C GLU A 21 7.40 -12.51 -6.48
N LYS A 22 6.34 -13.31 -6.67
CA LYS A 22 6.43 -14.60 -7.35
C LYS A 22 6.94 -14.48 -8.79
N LYS A 23 6.63 -13.39 -9.47
CA LYS A 23 6.98 -13.17 -10.88
C LYS A 23 8.32 -12.45 -11.06
N HIS A 24 8.66 -11.54 -10.16
CA HIS A 24 9.78 -10.60 -10.32
C HIS A 24 10.86 -10.74 -9.24
N GLY A 25 10.66 -11.60 -8.23
CA GLY A 25 11.53 -11.71 -7.07
C GLY A 25 11.17 -10.70 -5.97
N ALA A 26 11.92 -10.72 -4.86
CA ALA A 26 11.63 -9.89 -3.69
C ALA A 26 11.62 -8.38 -4.04
N LEU A 27 10.54 -7.70 -3.66
CA LEU A 27 10.35 -6.28 -3.94
C LEU A 27 10.61 -5.45 -2.66
N LEU A 28 11.89 -5.16 -2.40
CA LEU A 28 12.32 -4.53 -1.14
C LEU A 28 11.63 -3.18 -0.85
N GLN A 29 11.25 -2.44 -1.89
CA GLN A 29 10.61 -1.13 -1.81
C GLN A 29 9.10 -1.17 -2.12
N CYS A 30 8.47 -2.34 -2.08
CA CYS A 30 7.02 -2.47 -2.25
C CYS A 30 6.39 -2.92 -0.93
N ARG A 31 5.32 -2.25 -0.52
CA ARG A 31 4.55 -2.60 0.68
C ARG A 31 3.07 -2.71 0.36
N ALA A 32 2.41 -3.64 1.02
CA ALA A 32 0.96 -3.85 0.92
C ALA A 32 0.27 -3.42 2.23
N VAL A 33 -0.84 -2.71 2.11
CA VAL A 33 -1.68 -2.26 3.24
C VAL A 33 -3.13 -2.64 2.96
N ASN A 34 -3.62 -3.66 3.67
CA ASN A 34 -4.99 -4.15 3.55
C ASN A 34 -5.96 -3.31 4.40
N PHE A 35 -7.03 -2.82 3.78
CA PHE A 35 -8.09 -2.08 4.44
C PHE A 35 -9.30 -2.98 4.74
N TRP A 36 -9.33 -3.47 5.97
CA TRP A 36 -10.38 -4.33 6.50
C TRP A 36 -11.61 -3.56 6.99
N ARG A 37 -12.77 -4.22 6.92
CA ARG A 37 -14.00 -3.71 7.55
C ARG A 37 -13.78 -3.47 9.05
N GLY A 38 -14.10 -2.26 9.50
CA GLY A 38 -13.94 -1.85 10.90
C GLY A 38 -12.67 -1.04 11.17
N LEU A 39 -11.74 -0.95 10.22
CA LEU A 39 -10.65 0.01 10.31
C LEU A 39 -11.17 1.45 10.12
N SER A 40 -10.72 2.36 10.96
CA SER A 40 -10.95 3.79 10.78
C SER A 40 -9.92 4.38 9.82
N SER A 41 -10.28 5.48 9.16
CA SER A 41 -9.33 6.20 8.29
C SER A 41 -8.06 6.63 9.02
N ASN A 42 -8.14 6.92 10.33
CA ASN A 42 -6.98 7.27 11.14
C ASN A 42 -6.04 6.08 11.37
N MET A 43 -6.57 4.87 11.56
CA MET A 43 -5.75 3.66 11.65
C MET A 43 -5.10 3.36 10.31
N LEU A 44 -5.87 3.47 9.22
CA LEU A 44 -5.35 3.29 7.86
C LEU A 44 -4.23 4.31 7.55
N SER A 45 -4.40 5.58 7.93
CA SER A 45 -3.39 6.63 7.73
C SER A 45 -2.07 6.31 8.44
N ARG A 46 -2.13 5.77 9.66
CA ARG A 46 -0.92 5.34 10.38
C ARG A 46 -0.23 4.17 9.68
N MET A 47 -1.00 3.14 9.30
CA MET A 47 -0.45 1.98 8.58
C MET A 47 0.17 2.38 7.24
N MET A 48 -0.46 3.31 6.51
CA MET A 48 0.08 3.83 5.25
C MET A 48 1.33 4.70 5.46
N CYS A 49 1.41 5.44 6.55
CA CYS A 49 2.60 6.22 6.91
C CYS A 49 3.81 5.30 7.21
N ASP A 50 3.58 4.22 7.96
CA ASP A 50 4.62 3.22 8.24
C ASP A 50 5.09 2.56 6.94
N ALA A 51 4.14 2.13 6.09
CA ALA A 51 4.45 1.54 4.79
C ALA A 51 5.19 2.49 3.84
N LEU A 52 4.84 3.78 3.85
CA LEU A 52 5.56 4.81 3.08
C LEU A 52 6.99 4.93 3.56
N HIS A 53 7.22 5.00 4.87
CA HIS A 53 8.57 5.12 5.43
C HIS A 53 9.44 3.91 5.09
N GLU A 54 8.87 2.71 5.10
CA GLU A 54 9.59 1.49 4.74
C GLU A 54 9.87 1.36 3.22
N ALA A 55 9.01 1.91 2.37
CA ALA A 55 9.15 1.84 0.92
C ALA A 55 10.06 2.95 0.36
N ASP A 56 10.18 4.08 1.06
CA ASP A 56 10.92 5.25 0.60
C ASP A 56 12.44 5.03 0.63
N SER A 57 13.09 5.16 -0.53
CA SER A 57 14.55 5.24 -0.64
C SER A 57 15.08 6.64 -0.95
N GLY A 58 14.26 7.68 -0.76
CA GLY A 58 14.59 9.08 -1.07
C GLY A 58 14.23 9.54 -2.49
N GLU A 59 13.59 8.68 -3.29
CA GLU A 59 13.07 9.04 -4.63
C GLU A 59 11.54 9.26 -4.64
N GLY A 60 10.89 9.11 -3.49
CA GLY A 60 9.45 9.20 -3.35
C GLY A 60 8.74 7.86 -3.46
N VAL A 61 7.44 7.89 -3.16
CA VAL A 61 6.57 6.72 -3.08
C VAL A 61 5.30 6.92 -3.90
N ILE A 62 4.88 5.89 -4.63
CA ILE A 62 3.63 5.86 -5.38
C ILE A 62 2.61 5.02 -4.61
N PHE A 63 1.44 5.59 -4.36
CA PHE A 63 0.29 4.86 -3.82
C PHE A 63 -0.57 4.27 -4.94
N LEU A 64 -0.85 2.97 -4.84
CA LEU A 64 -1.75 2.25 -5.74
C LEU A 64 -3.00 1.85 -4.97
N THR A 65 -4.15 2.40 -5.37
CA THR A 65 -5.43 2.18 -4.69
C THR A 65 -6.43 1.49 -5.60
N ASP A 66 -7.28 0.64 -5.02
CA ASP A 66 -8.29 -0.10 -5.78
C ASP A 66 -9.47 0.74 -6.32
N ILE A 67 -10.00 1.66 -5.51
CA ILE A 67 -11.23 2.40 -5.81
C ILE A 67 -11.03 3.90 -5.54
N ALA A 68 -11.20 4.71 -6.58
CA ALA A 68 -11.15 6.17 -6.46
C ALA A 68 -12.24 6.69 -5.50
N GLY A 69 -11.85 7.60 -4.58
CA GLY A 69 -12.74 8.19 -3.58
C GLY A 69 -13.05 7.31 -2.36
N ALA A 70 -12.65 6.04 -2.36
CA ALA A 70 -12.80 5.17 -1.20
C ALA A 70 -11.78 5.53 -0.09
N PRO A 71 -11.91 4.98 1.15
CA PRO A 71 -10.99 5.32 2.24
C PRO A 71 -9.50 5.17 1.91
N PRO A 72 -9.02 4.08 1.25
CA PRO A 72 -7.61 3.99 0.83
C PRO A 72 -7.17 5.12 -0.09
N TYR A 73 -7.99 5.49 -1.08
CA TYR A 73 -7.70 6.60 -1.99
C TYR A 73 -7.64 7.95 -1.27
N ARG A 74 -8.60 8.22 -0.38
CA ARG A 74 -8.66 9.50 0.36
C ARG A 74 -7.57 9.65 1.41
N VAL A 75 -7.04 8.55 1.92
CA VAL A 75 -5.92 8.57 2.86
C VAL A 75 -4.58 8.71 2.13
N ALA A 76 -4.50 8.23 0.88
CA ALA A 76 -3.33 8.40 0.02
C ALA A 76 -3.14 9.83 -0.53
N SER A 77 -4.20 10.66 -0.50
CA SER A 77 -4.24 12.00 -1.10
C SER A 77 -3.79 13.12 -0.17
#